data_AF-A0A0F9VSQ7-F1
#
_entry.id   AF-A0A0F9VSQ7-F1
#
_cell.length_a   1.000
_cell.length_b   1.000
_cell.length_c   1.000
_cell.angle_alpha   90.00
_cell.angle_beta   90.00
_cell.angle_gamma   90.00
#
_symmetry.space_group_name_H-M   'P 1'
#
loop_
_entity.id
_entity.type
_entity.pdbx_description
1 polymer ?
#
loop_
_entity_poly.entity_id
_entity_poly.type
_entity_poly.pdbx_seq_one_letter_code
_entity_poly.pdbx_strand_id
1 'polypeptide(L)'
;MLAISTVIIMTQPYPLADKLLASTHRVENQPPPLENYNSYTADRVLQEGVKREGITDDTSLKTFGFWAGSAKAIALGFDANRYPPQLVTHDQQGHRIDLR
;
A
#
# COMPACT_ATOMS: atom_id res chain seq x y z
N MET A 1 22.57 5.55 -28.62
CA MET A 1 22.82 6.38 -27.42
C MET A 1 21.49 7.04 -27.07
N LEU A 2 20.62 6.29 -26.37
CA LEU A 2 19.24 6.70 -26.12
C LEU A 2 19.16 7.49 -24.81
N ALA A 3 18.46 8.61 -24.87
CA ALA A 3 18.38 9.64 -23.84
C ALA A 3 17.88 9.09 -22.49
N ILE A 4 18.68 9.29 -21.45
CA ILE A 4 18.37 9.00 -20.06
C ILE A 4 17.55 10.17 -19.48
N SER A 5 16.48 10.59 -20.17
CA SER A 5 15.61 11.71 -19.74
C SER A 5 14.27 11.19 -19.25
N THR A 6 14.27 10.50 -18.11
CA THR A 6 13.08 10.40 -17.27
C THR A 6 13.51 10.32 -15.81
N VAL A 7 14.19 11.35 -15.32
CA VAL A 7 14.04 11.70 -13.91
C VAL A 7 12.60 12.19 -13.81
N ILE A 8 11.72 11.35 -13.28
CA ILE A 8 10.35 11.74 -12.92
C ILE A 8 10.52 12.87 -11.89
N ILE A 9 10.45 14.12 -12.36
CA ILE A 9 10.35 15.30 -11.49
C ILE A 9 8.96 15.19 -10.86
N MET A 10 8.85 14.45 -9.74
CA MET A 10 7.71 14.59 -8.84
C MET A 10 7.68 16.08 -8.45
N THR A 11 6.70 16.78 -8.97
CA THR A 11 6.44 18.20 -8.76
C THR A 11 6.60 18.57 -7.30
N GLN A 12 7.42 19.60 -7.02
CA GLN A 12 7.62 20.18 -5.69
C GLN A 12 6.25 20.40 -5.02
N PRO A 13 5.89 19.66 -3.94
CA PRO A 13 4.51 19.59 -3.47
C PRO A 13 4.15 20.71 -2.48
N TYR A 14 4.99 21.75 -2.36
CA TYR A 14 4.88 22.77 -1.32
C TYR A 14 4.63 24.17 -1.90
N PRO A 15 3.48 24.40 -2.57
CA PRO A 15 3.19 25.68 -3.21
C PRO A 15 3.15 26.85 -2.23
N LEU A 16 2.84 26.58 -0.96
CA LEU A 16 2.89 27.59 0.10
C LEU A 16 4.33 27.99 0.46
N ALA A 17 5.26 27.03 0.51
CA ALA A 17 6.66 27.31 0.80
C ALA A 17 7.30 28.14 -0.33
N ASP A 18 6.99 27.81 -1.59
CA ASP A 18 7.47 28.56 -2.75
C ASP A 18 6.91 29.99 -2.78
N LYS A 19 5.60 30.15 -2.49
CA LYS A 19 4.97 31.48 -2.40
C LYS A 19 5.60 32.37 -1.32
N LEU A 20 6.07 31.77 -0.23
CA LEU A 20 6.67 32.48 0.90
C LEU A 20 8.20 32.57 0.81
N LEU A 21 8.81 32.13 -0.29
CA LEU A 21 10.28 32.04 -0.45
C LEU A 21 10.96 31.23 0.67
N ALA A 22 10.24 30.26 1.24
CA ALA A 22 10.67 29.42 2.35
C ALA A 22 11.24 28.06 1.90
N SER A 23 11.31 27.80 0.58
CA SER A 23 11.93 26.58 0.03
C SER A 23 13.44 26.63 0.19
N THR A 24 14.02 25.67 0.92
CA THR A 24 15.47 25.67 1.26
C THR A 24 16.32 24.83 0.33
N HIS A 25 15.74 23.82 -0.32
CA HIS A 25 16.41 22.92 -1.23
C HIS A 25 15.40 22.22 -2.14
N ARG A 26 15.87 21.63 -3.22
CA ARG A 26 15.07 20.73 -4.06
C ARG A 26 15.15 19.32 -3.50
N VAL A 27 14.01 18.70 -3.27
CA VAL A 27 13.93 17.26 -2.99
C VAL A 27 14.07 16.51 -4.31
N GLU A 28 15.10 15.69 -4.42
CA GLU A 28 15.44 14.90 -5.61
C GLU A 28 15.58 13.42 -5.24
N ASN A 29 15.69 12.54 -6.24
CA ASN A 29 15.87 11.09 -6.05
C ASN A 29 14.80 10.41 -5.18
N GLN A 30 13.54 10.82 -5.33
CA GLN A 30 12.42 10.16 -4.66
C GLN A 30 11.84 9.07 -5.58
N PRO A 31 11.97 7.79 -5.24
CA PRO A 31 11.30 6.74 -5.98
C PRO A 31 9.78 6.87 -5.81
N PRO A 32 8.99 6.49 -6.82
CA PRO A 32 7.55 6.43 -6.66
C PRO A 32 7.18 5.37 -5.62
N PRO A 33 6.01 5.51 -4.95
CA PRO A 33 5.49 4.48 -4.07
C PRO A 33 5.33 3.13 -4.80
N LEU A 34 5.60 2.03 -4.09
CA LEU A 34 5.37 0.69 -4.59
C LEU A 34 3.89 0.30 -4.40
N GLU A 35 3.07 0.65 -5.37
CA GLU A 35 1.62 0.41 -5.36
C GLU A 35 1.10 0.15 -6.78
N ASN A 36 -0.14 -0.33 -6.87
CA ASN A 36 -0.84 -0.64 -8.13
C ASN A 36 -0.11 -1.69 -8.98
N TYR A 37 0.52 -2.65 -8.31
CA TYR A 37 1.14 -3.83 -8.91
C TYR A 37 0.44 -5.11 -8.43
N ASN A 38 0.71 -6.23 -9.09
CA ASN A 38 0.20 -7.53 -8.64
C ASN A 38 1.27 -8.23 -7.81
N SER A 39 1.03 -8.33 -6.49
CA SER A 39 1.99 -8.89 -5.54
C SER A 39 2.27 -10.38 -5.75
N TYR A 40 1.33 -11.12 -6.34
CA TYR A 40 1.51 -12.53 -6.67
C TYR A 40 2.36 -12.70 -7.94
N THR A 41 2.01 -12.01 -9.03
CA THR A 41 2.75 -12.19 -10.30
C THR A 41 4.15 -11.56 -10.29
N ALA A 42 4.41 -10.62 -9.39
CA ALA A 42 5.72 -10.03 -9.18
C ALA A 42 6.70 -10.99 -8.46
N ASP A 43 6.21 -12.02 -7.78
CA ASP A 43 7.04 -12.99 -7.06
C ASP A 43 7.13 -14.31 -7.84
N ARG A 44 8.26 -14.52 -8.50
CA ARG A 44 8.54 -15.75 -9.27
C ARG A 44 8.68 -16.96 -8.36
N VAL A 45 9.30 -16.80 -7.19
CA VAL A 45 9.56 -17.92 -6.26
C VAL A 45 8.25 -18.42 -5.68
N LEU A 46 7.33 -17.50 -5.33
CA LEU A 46 5.98 -17.85 -4.90
C LEU A 46 5.22 -18.61 -6.00
N GLN A 47 5.24 -18.14 -7.24
CA GLN A 47 4.58 -18.82 -8.37
C GLN A 47 5.13 -20.23 -8.64
N GLU A 48 6.45 -20.39 -8.57
CA GLU A 48 7.09 -21.71 -8.69
C GLU A 48 6.68 -22.64 -7.54
N GLY A 49 6.61 -22.13 -6.31
CA GLY A 49 6.12 -22.86 -5.14
C GLY A 49 4.66 -23.33 -5.30
N VAL A 50 3.77 -22.43 -5.70
CA VAL A 50 2.34 -22.74 -5.94
C VAL A 50 2.16 -23.87 -6.96
N LYS A 51 2.91 -23.83 -8.07
CA LYS A 51 2.88 -24.89 -9.09
C LYS A 51 3.41 -26.21 -8.55
N ARG A 52 4.49 -26.18 -7.75
CA ARG A 52 5.08 -27.39 -7.15
C ARG A 52 4.10 -28.10 -6.21
N GLU A 53 3.32 -27.34 -5.44
CA GLU A 53 2.31 -27.90 -4.52
C GLU A 53 1.01 -28.35 -5.22
N GLY A 54 0.98 -28.34 -6.56
CA GLY A 54 -0.10 -28.94 -7.35
C GLY A 54 -1.28 -28.03 -7.67
N ILE A 55 -1.18 -26.72 -7.40
CA ILE A 55 -2.18 -25.75 -7.87
C ILE A 55 -1.94 -25.49 -9.37
N THR A 56 -2.92 -25.87 -10.18
CA THR A 56 -2.88 -25.73 -11.64
C THR A 56 -3.57 -24.48 -12.15
N ASP A 57 -4.56 -23.97 -11.42
CA ASP A 57 -5.24 -22.70 -11.69
C ASP A 57 -4.96 -21.69 -10.58
N ASP A 58 -4.18 -20.66 -10.89
CA ASP A 58 -3.79 -19.59 -9.98
C ASP A 58 -4.57 -18.27 -10.22
N THR A 59 -5.70 -18.34 -10.93
CA THR A 59 -6.52 -17.15 -11.25
C THR A 59 -6.94 -16.39 -9.99
N SER A 60 -7.35 -17.10 -8.94
CA SER A 60 -7.72 -16.47 -7.65
C SER A 60 -6.55 -15.76 -6.99
N LEU A 61 -5.34 -16.34 -7.06
CA LEU A 61 -4.12 -15.74 -6.53
C LEU A 61 -3.72 -14.49 -7.32
N LYS A 62 -3.88 -14.50 -8.64
CA LYS A 62 -3.68 -13.32 -9.49
C LYS A 62 -4.68 -12.22 -9.14
N THR A 63 -5.96 -12.55 -9.02
CA THR A 63 -6.99 -11.57 -8.65
C THR A 63 -6.71 -10.97 -7.28
N PHE A 64 -6.40 -11.81 -6.28
CA PHE A 64 -6.06 -11.34 -4.94
C PHE A 64 -4.76 -10.53 -4.92
N GLY A 65 -3.72 -10.98 -5.62
CA GLY A 65 -2.44 -10.28 -5.71
C GLY A 65 -2.56 -8.89 -6.34
N PHE A 66 -3.45 -8.71 -7.32
CA PHE A 66 -3.77 -7.39 -7.88
C PHE A 66 -4.45 -6.48 -6.84
N TRP A 67 -5.43 -7.01 -6.12
CA TRP A 67 -6.09 -6.24 -5.06
C TRP A 67 -5.12 -5.89 -3.93
N ALA A 68 -4.34 -6.85 -3.45
CA ALA A 68 -3.41 -6.71 -2.34
C ALA A 68 -2.30 -5.69 -2.63
N GLY A 69 -1.81 -5.61 -3.88
CA GLY A 69 -0.82 -4.61 -4.28
C GLY A 69 -1.41 -3.26 -4.69
N SER A 70 -2.74 -3.07 -4.64
CA SER A 70 -3.38 -1.79 -4.95
C SER A 70 -3.12 -0.74 -3.87
N ALA A 71 -3.06 0.54 -4.26
CA ALA A 71 -2.96 1.66 -3.33
C ALA A 71 -4.08 1.63 -2.25
N LYS A 72 -5.28 1.18 -2.64
CA LYS A 72 -6.42 1.04 -1.74
C LYS A 72 -6.19 0.01 -0.63
N ALA A 73 -5.71 -1.18 -0.98
CA ALA A 73 -5.46 -2.23 0.03
C ALA A 73 -4.33 -1.83 0.98
N ILE A 74 -3.28 -1.18 0.45
CA ILE A 74 -2.18 -0.63 1.24
C ILE A 74 -2.71 0.43 2.23
N ALA A 75 -3.54 1.37 1.78
CA ALA A 75 -4.15 2.39 2.64
C ALA A 75 -5.02 1.78 3.76
N LEU A 76 -5.84 0.77 3.43
CA LEU A 76 -6.63 0.04 4.44
C LEU A 76 -5.74 -0.61 5.51
N GLY A 77 -4.58 -1.16 5.12
CA GLY A 77 -3.60 -1.70 6.06
C GLY A 77 -3.02 -0.64 7.00
N PHE A 78 -2.74 0.57 6.49
CA PHE A 78 -2.31 1.69 7.32
C PHE A 78 -3.39 2.12 8.31
N ASP A 79 -4.64 2.25 7.85
CA ASP A 79 -5.76 2.64 8.70
C ASP A 79 -6.03 1.61 9.80
N ALA A 80 -6.01 0.31 9.48
CA ALA A 80 -6.22 -0.75 10.46
C ALA A 80 -5.16 -0.74 11.58
N ASN A 81 -3.90 -0.42 11.25
CA ASN A 81 -2.84 -0.28 12.24
C ASN A 81 -2.92 1.03 13.01
N ARG A 82 -3.34 2.12 12.36
CA ARG A 82 -3.50 3.44 12.98
C ARG A 82 -4.67 3.49 13.96
N TYR A 83 -5.74 2.76 13.67
CA TYR A 83 -6.97 2.69 14.47
C TYR A 83 -7.15 1.28 15.03
N PRO A 84 -6.38 0.90 16.07
CA PRO A 84 -6.50 -0.44 16.64
C PRO A 84 -7.88 -0.67 17.25
N PRO A 85 -8.37 -1.91 17.25
CA PRO A 85 -9.65 -2.25 17.88
C PRO A 85 -9.61 -1.92 19.37
N GLN A 86 -10.71 -1.38 19.86
CA GLN A 86 -10.92 -1.14 21.29
C GLN A 86 -11.89 -2.17 21.85
N LEU A 87 -11.51 -2.81 22.96
CA LEU A 87 -12.41 -3.69 23.68
C LEU A 87 -13.49 -2.87 24.38
N VAL A 88 -14.74 -3.06 23.98
CA VAL A 88 -15.91 -2.48 24.65
C VAL A 88 -16.62 -3.60 25.40
N THR A 89 -16.46 -3.63 26.72
CA THR A 89 -17.01 -4.69 27.58
C THR A 89 -18.45 -4.44 27.99
N HIS A 90 -18.87 -3.18 28.10
CA HIS A 90 -20.19 -2.80 28.58
C HIS A 90 -20.88 -1.81 27.64
N ASP A 91 -22.21 -1.85 27.62
CA ASP A 91 -23.04 -0.81 27.01
C ASP A 91 -23.13 0.45 27.89
N GLN A 92 -23.89 1.44 27.42
CA GLN A 92 -24.08 2.72 28.13
C GLN A 92 -24.89 2.58 29.43
N GLN A 93 -25.58 1.46 29.65
CA GLN A 93 -26.36 1.15 30.85
C GLN A 93 -25.57 0.26 31.83
N GLY A 94 -24.36 -0.17 31.47
CA GLY A 94 -23.52 -1.02 32.31
C GLY A 94 -23.80 -2.51 32.17
N HIS A 95 -24.51 -2.97 31.13
CA HIS A 95 -24.64 -4.40 30.85
C HIS A 95 -23.41 -4.91 30.09
N ARG A 96 -22.90 -6.10 30.45
CA ARG A 96 -21.82 -6.78 29.72
C ARG A 96 -22.30 -7.19 28.32
N ILE A 97 -21.56 -6.81 27.27
CA ILE A 97 -21.89 -7.10 25.86
C ILE A 97 -20.92 -8.08 25.18
N ASP A 98 -19.81 -8.39 25.84
CA ASP A 98 -18.74 -9.28 25.38
C ASP A 98 -18.96 -10.76 25.72
N LEU A 99 -20.10 -11.11 26.32
CA LEU A 99 -20.43 -12.47 26.79
C LEU A 99 -21.44 -13.22 25.90
N ARG A 100 -21.67 -12.75 24.68
CA ARG A 100 -22.74 -13.28 23.80
C ARG A 100 -22.23 -14.30 22.78
#